data_AF-A0A1X6N1G0-F1
#
_entry.id   AF-A0A1X6N1G0-F1
#
_cell.length_a   1.000
_cell.length_b   1.000
_cell.length_c   1.000
_cell.angle_alpha   90.00
_cell.angle_beta   90.00
_cell.angle_gamma   90.00
#
_symmetry.space_group_name_H-M   'P 1'
#
loop_
_entity.id
_entity.type
_entity.pdbx_description
1 polymer ?
#
loop_
_entity_poly.entity_id
_entity_poly.type
_entity_poly.pdbx_seq_one_letter_code
_entity_poly.pdbx_strand_id
1 'polypeptide(L)'
;MNADIMLLSNRLIYSDRLRCGSEAVARRSLVLPDPGFLRKMHLSNPSCSRPQDSCWLSQLMDERCKAVFVDTDAVPAHDSPVGDLVENQVEAQLVHQVTECLIGSGISQDQIGVLSLYRQQIKLLSYLLQDRKGVEVLTADRSQGRDKDCIIISMVRSNDEGQVGDLMKDWRRMNVSFTRARSKLIIFGSRKTLQSTPLLKEFFELMESKAWILSLPPNAHEMHSMLQCSRKRPADDITVDTMTKMSKENLIRPLKKTKIVSADIGILKGRPILKELANAHGTE
;
A
#
# COMPACT_ATOMS: atom_id res chain seq x y z
N MET A 1 19.42 1.79 -4.22
CA MET A 1 18.87 1.35 -5.52
C MET A 1 19.97 1.23 -6.57
N ASN A 2 19.80 0.28 -7.49
CA ASN A 2 20.62 0.12 -8.70
C ASN A 2 20.24 1.13 -9.80
N ALA A 3 20.88 1.06 -10.97
CA ALA A 3 20.64 2.03 -12.06
C ALA A 3 19.20 1.98 -12.61
N ASP A 4 18.59 0.81 -12.70
CA ASP A 4 17.27 0.61 -13.30
C ASP A 4 16.16 1.18 -12.42
N ILE A 5 16.22 0.90 -11.11
CA ILE A 5 15.31 1.46 -10.11
C ILE A 5 15.55 2.98 -9.95
N MET A 6 16.80 3.43 -10.04
CA MET A 6 17.13 4.86 -10.01
C MET A 6 16.54 5.59 -11.21
N LEU A 7 16.55 5.00 -12.41
CA LEU A 7 16.00 5.61 -13.63
C LEU A 7 14.52 5.95 -13.50
N LEU A 8 13.73 5.09 -12.87
CA LEU A 8 12.31 5.35 -12.56
C LEU A 8 12.15 6.63 -11.71
N SER A 9 12.90 6.70 -10.61
CA SER A 9 12.90 7.87 -9.71
C SER A 9 13.38 9.14 -10.44
N ASN A 10 14.43 9.01 -11.26
CA ASN A 10 15.04 10.11 -11.99
C ASN A 10 14.11 10.75 -13.01
N ARG A 11 13.43 9.91 -13.81
CA ARG A 11 12.52 10.38 -14.85
C ARG A 11 11.28 11.07 -14.27
N LEU A 12 10.78 10.55 -13.14
CA LEU A 12 9.44 10.87 -12.64
C LEU A 12 9.41 11.85 -11.46
N ILE A 13 10.57 12.19 -10.86
CA ILE A 13 10.71 13.27 -9.86
C ILE A 13 11.97 14.09 -10.07
N TYR A 14 13.14 13.45 -10.11
CA TYR A 14 14.40 14.16 -9.87
C TYR A 14 15.01 14.84 -11.12
N SER A 15 14.31 14.81 -12.26
CA SER A 15 14.75 15.40 -13.54
C SER A 15 16.18 14.97 -13.91
N ASP A 16 16.42 13.65 -13.85
CA ASP A 16 17.70 13.00 -14.17
C ASP A 16 18.92 13.45 -13.32
N ARG A 17 18.70 14.02 -12.12
CA ARG A 17 19.75 14.52 -11.22
C ARG A 17 20.41 13.46 -10.33
N LEU A 18 19.76 12.33 -10.05
CA LEU A 18 20.35 11.25 -9.24
C LEU A 18 21.41 10.48 -10.04
N ARG A 19 22.44 10.01 -9.33
CA ARG A 19 23.51 9.15 -9.88
C ARG A 19 23.80 8.03 -8.89
N CYS A 20 24.17 6.85 -9.39
CA CYS A 20 24.61 5.75 -8.54
C CYS A 20 25.96 6.11 -7.90
N GLY A 21 26.13 5.81 -6.60
CA GLY A 21 27.38 6.12 -5.88
C GLY A 21 28.61 5.33 -6.36
N SER A 22 28.41 4.21 -7.06
CA SER A 22 29.46 3.47 -7.76
C SER A 22 28.88 2.55 -8.83
N GLU A 23 29.72 2.07 -9.74
CA GLU A 23 29.33 1.10 -10.78
C GLU A 23 28.86 -0.25 -10.19
N ALA A 24 29.44 -0.65 -9.05
CA ALA A 24 29.00 -1.85 -8.32
C ALA A 24 27.56 -1.70 -7.78
N VAL A 25 27.17 -0.50 -7.33
CA VAL A 25 25.78 -0.21 -6.98
C VAL A 25 24.90 -0.16 -8.22
N ALA A 26 25.37 0.46 -9.30
CA ALA A 26 24.63 0.61 -10.56
C ALA A 26 24.22 -0.75 -11.17
N ARG A 27 25.14 -1.73 -11.17
CA ARG A 27 24.92 -3.07 -11.76
C ARG A 27 24.14 -4.04 -10.88
N ARG A 28 23.94 -3.74 -9.59
CA ARG A 28 23.46 -4.69 -8.58
C ARG A 28 22.12 -5.37 -8.93
N SER A 29 22.15 -6.69 -9.10
CA SER A 29 20.99 -7.58 -9.20
C SER A 29 20.61 -8.22 -7.85
N LEU A 30 19.48 -8.92 -7.82
CA LEU A 30 19.14 -9.86 -6.74
C LEU A 30 19.55 -11.26 -7.21
N VAL A 31 20.60 -11.82 -6.60
CA VAL A 31 21.11 -13.16 -6.90
C VAL A 31 20.29 -14.22 -6.15
N LEU A 32 19.88 -15.30 -6.82
CA LEU A 32 19.09 -16.38 -6.20
C LEU A 32 20.01 -17.56 -5.77
N PRO A 33 20.07 -17.95 -4.48
CA PRO A 33 20.91 -19.07 -4.04
C PRO A 33 20.51 -20.47 -4.54
N ASP A 34 19.21 -20.76 -4.70
CA ASP A 34 18.72 -21.99 -5.36
C ASP A 34 17.81 -21.65 -6.55
N PRO A 35 18.36 -21.31 -7.73
CA PRO A 35 17.58 -21.13 -8.94
C PRO A 35 16.92 -22.44 -9.41
N GLY A 36 17.34 -23.58 -8.86
CA GLY A 36 16.71 -24.88 -9.07
C GLY A 36 15.38 -25.04 -8.34
N PHE A 37 15.04 -24.20 -7.36
CA PHE A 37 13.80 -24.30 -6.57
C PHE A 37 12.54 -24.28 -7.46
N LEU A 38 12.41 -23.25 -8.30
CA LEU A 38 11.25 -23.08 -9.17
C LEU A 38 11.14 -24.22 -10.21
N ARG A 39 12.27 -24.75 -10.69
CA ARG A 39 12.30 -25.94 -11.55
C ARG A 39 11.76 -27.18 -10.84
N LYS A 40 12.19 -27.43 -9.58
CA LYS A 40 11.68 -28.55 -8.76
C LYS A 40 10.16 -28.41 -8.57
N MET A 41 9.70 -27.20 -8.26
CA MET A 41 8.28 -26.89 -8.08
C MET A 41 7.43 -27.13 -9.34
N HIS A 42 7.88 -26.70 -10.52
CA HIS A 42 7.15 -26.96 -11.78
C HIS A 42 7.11 -28.44 -12.14
N LEU A 43 8.15 -29.22 -11.82
CA LEU A 43 8.14 -30.68 -12.01
C LEU A 43 7.14 -31.38 -11.06
N SER A 44 6.86 -30.81 -9.89
CA SER A 44 5.87 -31.33 -8.93
C SER A 44 4.45 -30.79 -9.13
N ASN A 45 4.24 -29.75 -9.94
CA ASN A 45 2.93 -29.09 -10.07
C ASN A 45 2.35 -29.16 -11.50
N PRO A 46 1.28 -29.95 -11.73
CA PRO A 46 0.64 -30.02 -13.05
C PRO A 46 -0.05 -28.72 -13.49
N SER A 47 -0.43 -27.80 -12.58
CA SER A 47 -1.15 -26.57 -12.96
C SER A 47 -0.29 -25.52 -13.66
N CYS A 48 1.04 -25.71 -13.69
CA CYS A 48 1.98 -24.87 -14.43
C CYS A 48 2.65 -25.66 -15.57
N SER A 49 1.85 -26.22 -16.49
CA SER A 49 2.31 -27.09 -17.58
C SER A 49 3.11 -26.39 -18.69
N ARG A 50 3.58 -25.15 -18.46
CA ARG A 50 4.34 -24.34 -19.43
C ARG A 50 5.85 -24.62 -19.33
N PRO A 51 6.61 -24.54 -20.45
CA PRO A 51 8.07 -24.51 -20.41
C PRO A 51 8.62 -23.46 -19.43
N GLN A 52 9.71 -23.78 -18.74
CA GLN A 52 10.27 -22.98 -17.63
C GLN A 52 10.43 -21.49 -17.97
N ASP A 53 10.91 -21.15 -19.17
CA ASP A 53 11.17 -19.77 -19.61
C ASP A 53 9.89 -18.96 -19.94
N SER A 54 8.74 -19.64 -20.07
CA SER A 54 7.44 -19.07 -20.43
C SER A 54 6.44 -18.97 -19.26
N CYS A 55 6.91 -19.28 -18.05
CA CYS A 55 6.17 -19.08 -16.81
C CYS A 55 6.43 -17.65 -16.28
N TRP A 56 5.35 -16.93 -15.94
CA TRP A 56 5.41 -15.55 -15.44
C TRP A 56 6.32 -15.42 -14.20
N LEU A 57 6.25 -16.41 -13.29
CA LEU A 57 7.03 -16.44 -12.07
C LEU A 57 8.54 -16.61 -12.35
N SER A 58 8.92 -17.38 -13.37
CA SER A 58 10.33 -17.52 -13.80
C SER A 58 10.92 -16.19 -14.27
N GLN A 59 10.13 -15.40 -15.00
CA GLN A 59 10.57 -14.10 -15.52
C GLN A 59 10.76 -13.06 -14.39
N LEU A 60 10.03 -13.21 -13.28
CA LEU A 60 10.27 -12.43 -12.06
C LEU A 60 11.49 -12.92 -11.27
N MET A 61 11.82 -14.21 -11.33
CA MET A 61 12.99 -14.79 -10.68
C MET A 61 14.30 -14.47 -11.41
N ASP A 62 14.27 -14.14 -12.71
CA ASP A 62 15.47 -13.75 -13.48
C ASP A 62 16.24 -12.58 -12.82
N GLU A 63 17.54 -12.72 -12.63
CA GLU A 63 18.39 -11.69 -12.00
C GLU A 63 18.51 -10.41 -12.84
N ARG A 64 18.29 -10.52 -14.16
CA ARG A 64 18.26 -9.39 -15.11
C ARG A 64 17.00 -8.54 -14.93
N CYS A 65 15.92 -9.14 -14.43
CA CYS A 65 14.63 -8.49 -14.16
C CYS A 65 14.73 -7.66 -12.87
N LYS A 66 15.37 -6.48 -12.96
CA LYS A 66 15.69 -5.60 -11.81
C LYS A 66 14.57 -4.63 -11.44
N ALA A 67 13.76 -4.22 -12.41
CA ALA A 67 12.55 -3.42 -12.20
C ALA A 67 11.46 -3.93 -13.14
N VAL A 68 10.25 -4.19 -12.63
CA VAL A 68 9.15 -4.75 -13.42
C VAL A 68 7.79 -4.32 -12.87
N PHE A 69 6.88 -3.97 -13.78
CA PHE A 69 5.45 -3.84 -13.52
C PHE A 69 4.77 -5.11 -14.00
N VAL A 70 4.07 -5.78 -13.08
CA VAL A 70 3.30 -6.99 -13.32
C VAL A 70 1.85 -6.58 -13.50
N ASP A 71 1.43 -6.59 -14.75
CA ASP A 71 0.14 -6.11 -15.19
C ASP A 71 -0.94 -7.17 -14.94
N THR A 72 -1.90 -6.81 -14.10
CA THR A 72 -2.97 -7.69 -13.63
C THR A 72 -4.26 -7.56 -14.45
N ASP A 73 -4.31 -6.78 -15.52
CA ASP A 73 -5.56 -6.56 -16.29
C ASP A 73 -6.15 -7.85 -16.91
N ALA A 74 -5.33 -8.89 -17.09
CA ALA A 74 -5.75 -10.18 -17.64
C ALA A 74 -6.30 -11.17 -16.58
N VAL A 75 -6.04 -10.94 -15.29
CA VAL A 75 -6.54 -11.77 -14.17
C VAL A 75 -7.75 -11.09 -13.53
N PRO A 76 -8.67 -11.81 -12.83
CA PRO A 76 -9.84 -11.23 -12.16
C PRO A 76 -9.50 -10.45 -10.86
N ALA A 77 -8.41 -9.69 -10.88
CA ALA A 77 -7.89 -8.95 -9.73
C ALA A 77 -8.54 -7.57 -9.61
N HIS A 78 -9.85 -7.53 -9.35
CA HIS A 78 -10.59 -6.29 -9.06
C HIS A 78 -10.36 -5.79 -7.63
N ASP A 79 -10.46 -4.47 -7.40
CA ASP A 79 -10.45 -3.90 -6.05
C ASP A 79 -11.81 -4.01 -5.36
N SER A 80 -11.82 -4.27 -4.05
CA SER A 80 -13.03 -4.50 -3.27
C SER A 80 -13.06 -3.69 -1.96
N PRO A 81 -14.22 -3.10 -1.60
CA PRO A 81 -14.36 -2.31 -0.38
C PRO A 81 -14.51 -3.19 0.87
N VAL A 82 -13.89 -2.77 1.97
CA VAL A 82 -14.03 -3.34 3.31
C VAL A 82 -14.19 -2.18 4.29
N GLY A 83 -15.44 -1.82 4.57
CA GLY A 83 -15.76 -0.52 5.19
C GLY A 83 -15.30 0.64 4.31
N ASP A 84 -14.73 1.68 4.92
CA ASP A 84 -14.16 2.85 4.22
C ASP A 84 -12.76 2.56 3.60
N LEU A 85 -12.32 1.31 3.55
CA LEU A 85 -11.01 0.89 3.04
C LEU A 85 -11.15 -0.03 1.81
N VAL A 86 -10.04 -0.29 1.12
CA VAL A 86 -10.00 -1.13 -0.08
C VAL A 86 -8.84 -2.13 -0.02
N GLU A 87 -9.09 -3.35 -0.50
CA GLU A 87 -8.11 -4.42 -0.74
C GLU A 87 -8.28 -5.03 -2.13
N ASN A 88 -7.32 -5.86 -2.55
CA ASN A 88 -7.39 -6.64 -3.78
C ASN A 88 -6.82 -8.03 -3.49
N GLN A 89 -7.71 -9.02 -3.43
CA GLN A 89 -7.38 -10.35 -2.90
C GLN A 89 -6.54 -11.19 -3.87
N VAL A 90 -6.79 -11.08 -5.18
CA VAL A 90 -6.00 -11.78 -6.21
C VAL A 90 -4.60 -11.16 -6.31
N GLU A 91 -4.49 -9.82 -6.25
CA GLU A 91 -3.20 -9.13 -6.21
C GLU A 91 -2.39 -9.54 -4.97
N ALA A 92 -3.06 -9.67 -3.80
CA ALA A 92 -2.41 -10.14 -2.58
C ALA A 92 -1.95 -11.61 -2.66
N GLN A 93 -2.71 -12.48 -3.34
CA GLN A 93 -2.30 -13.86 -3.62
C GLN A 93 -1.08 -13.93 -4.54
N LEU A 94 -1.03 -13.11 -5.60
CA LEU A 94 0.12 -13.04 -6.52
C LEU A 94 1.39 -12.53 -5.80
N VAL A 95 1.26 -11.50 -4.96
CA VAL A 95 2.35 -11.00 -4.10
C VAL A 95 2.83 -12.07 -3.11
N HIS A 96 1.92 -12.86 -2.52
CA HIS A 96 2.26 -13.99 -1.67
C HIS A 96 3.04 -15.07 -2.44
N GLN A 97 2.56 -15.48 -3.62
CA GLN A 97 3.23 -16.48 -4.48
C GLN A 97 4.66 -16.06 -4.86
N VAL A 98 4.88 -14.78 -5.21
CA VAL A 98 6.24 -14.26 -5.48
C VAL A 98 7.10 -14.25 -4.22
N THR A 99 6.54 -13.84 -3.07
CA THR A 99 7.27 -13.80 -1.79
C THR A 99 7.74 -15.19 -1.37
N GLU A 100 6.84 -16.19 -1.43
CA GLU A 100 7.15 -17.59 -1.15
C GLU A 100 8.17 -18.16 -2.15
N CYS A 101 8.09 -17.78 -3.43
CA CYS A 101 9.04 -18.21 -4.44
C CYS A 101 10.45 -17.65 -4.21
N LEU A 102 10.58 -16.39 -3.79
CA LEU A 102 11.87 -15.79 -3.43
C LEU A 102 12.49 -16.49 -2.20
N ILE A 103 11.69 -16.73 -1.17
CA ILE A 103 12.13 -17.42 0.06
C ILE A 103 12.56 -18.86 -0.26
N GLY A 104 11.76 -19.60 -1.03
CA GLY A 104 12.09 -20.96 -1.46
C GLY A 104 13.32 -21.04 -2.37
N SER A 105 13.57 -20.00 -3.17
CA SER A 105 14.80 -19.84 -3.97
C SER A 105 16.01 -19.37 -3.15
N GLY A 106 15.89 -19.29 -1.81
CA GLY A 106 16.98 -19.03 -0.88
C GLY A 106 17.19 -17.58 -0.46
N ILE A 107 16.32 -16.63 -0.84
CA ILE A 107 16.39 -15.25 -0.36
C ILE A 107 15.97 -15.18 1.11
N SER A 108 16.79 -14.55 1.96
CA SER A 108 16.45 -14.40 3.37
C SER A 108 15.27 -13.44 3.55
N GLN A 109 14.38 -13.74 4.49
CA GLN A 109 13.13 -12.99 4.69
C GLN A 109 13.38 -11.51 4.99
N ASP A 110 14.44 -11.18 5.75
CA ASP A 110 14.82 -9.81 6.09
C ASP A 110 15.29 -8.98 4.88
N GLN A 111 15.66 -9.63 3.77
CA GLN A 111 16.01 -8.97 2.51
C GLN A 111 14.79 -8.56 1.67
N ILE A 112 13.59 -8.99 2.06
CA ILE A 112 12.32 -8.74 1.37
C ILE A 112 11.49 -7.70 2.15
N GLY A 113 10.92 -6.74 1.42
CA GLY A 113 9.85 -5.88 1.91
C GLY A 113 8.63 -5.92 0.98
N VAL A 114 7.44 -5.88 1.56
CA VAL A 114 6.16 -5.88 0.85
C VAL A 114 5.41 -4.60 1.22
N LEU A 115 5.13 -3.76 0.22
CA LEU A 115 4.59 -2.42 0.41
C LEU A 115 3.24 -2.21 -0.29
N SER A 116 2.42 -1.32 0.26
CA SER A 116 1.23 -0.77 -0.38
C SER A 116 0.91 0.62 0.20
N LEU A 117 0.06 1.39 -0.48
CA LEU A 117 -0.53 2.61 0.08
C LEU A 117 -1.79 2.31 0.92
N TYR A 118 -2.43 1.16 0.71
CA TYR A 118 -3.72 0.83 1.31
C TYR A 118 -3.59 0.02 2.59
N ARG A 119 -4.11 0.56 3.70
CA ARG A 119 -3.96 -0.04 5.04
C ARG A 119 -4.64 -1.41 5.16
N GLN A 120 -5.77 -1.62 4.47
CA GLN A 120 -6.47 -2.90 4.46
C GLN A 120 -5.70 -3.97 3.66
N GLN A 121 -5.11 -3.60 2.51
CA GLN A 121 -4.18 -4.48 1.80
C GLN A 121 -2.97 -4.88 2.65
N ILE A 122 -2.44 -3.97 3.48
CA ILE A 122 -1.38 -4.30 4.45
C ILE A 122 -1.87 -5.26 5.55
N LYS A 123 -3.13 -5.15 6.03
CA LYS A 123 -3.71 -6.17 6.93
C LYS A 123 -3.78 -7.53 6.23
N LEU A 124 -4.27 -7.59 4.98
CA LEU A 124 -4.39 -8.82 4.21
C LEU A 124 -3.03 -9.49 3.94
N LEU A 125 -2.04 -8.72 3.46
CA LEU A 125 -0.70 -9.21 3.19
C LEU A 125 0.02 -9.67 4.47
N SER A 126 -0.16 -8.96 5.58
CA SER A 126 0.35 -9.38 6.90
C SER A 126 -0.30 -10.67 7.40
N TYR A 127 -1.58 -10.89 7.11
CA TYR A 127 -2.26 -12.15 7.42
C TYR A 127 -1.73 -13.30 6.55
N LEU A 128 -1.61 -13.12 5.24
CA LEU A 128 -1.10 -14.16 4.35
C LEU A 128 0.35 -14.55 4.71
N LEU A 129 1.20 -13.56 4.96
CA LEU A 129 2.63 -13.73 5.28
C LEU A 129 2.93 -13.89 6.80
N GLN A 130 1.92 -14.17 7.64
CA GLN A 130 2.08 -14.21 9.11
C GLN A 130 3.15 -15.22 9.62
N ASP A 131 3.40 -16.29 8.84
CA ASP A 131 4.42 -17.29 9.14
C ASP A 131 5.84 -16.88 8.68
N ARG A 132 5.94 -15.79 7.90
CA ARG A 132 7.18 -15.23 7.32
C ARG A 132 7.63 -13.99 8.08
N LYS A 133 7.82 -14.13 9.40
CA LYS A 133 8.06 -13.03 10.37
C LYS A 133 9.27 -12.14 10.08
N GLY A 134 10.19 -12.53 9.20
CA GLY A 134 11.29 -11.66 8.75
C GLY A 134 10.93 -10.72 7.59
N VAL A 135 9.86 -11.03 6.84
CA VAL A 135 9.41 -10.21 5.70
C VAL A 135 8.73 -8.95 6.23
N GLU A 136 9.19 -7.79 5.75
CA GLU A 136 8.69 -6.51 6.25
C GLU A 136 7.46 -6.06 5.45
N VAL A 137 6.26 -6.30 5.98
CA VAL A 137 4.99 -5.87 5.37
C VAL A 137 4.56 -4.52 5.96
N LEU A 138 4.64 -3.44 5.19
CA LEU A 138 4.39 -2.06 5.67
C LEU A 138 3.69 -1.15 4.66
N THR A 139 2.92 -0.20 5.18
CA THR A 139 2.52 0.99 4.40
C THR A 139 3.75 1.80 3.99
N ALA A 140 3.76 2.37 2.78
CA ALA A 140 4.84 3.23 2.27
C ALA A 140 5.38 4.25 3.30
N ASP A 141 4.47 4.99 3.95
CA ASP A 141 4.76 6.00 4.98
C ASP A 141 5.61 5.47 6.17
N ARG A 142 5.56 4.16 6.45
CA ARG A 142 6.28 3.51 7.56
C ARG A 142 7.60 2.87 7.14
N SER A 143 7.90 2.82 5.84
CA SER A 143 9.13 2.23 5.29
C SER A 143 10.38 3.11 5.44
N GLN A 144 10.24 4.36 5.92
CA GLN A 144 11.28 5.37 5.84
C GLN A 144 12.59 4.92 6.53
N GLY A 145 13.67 4.86 5.75
CA GLY A 145 14.99 4.40 6.19
C GLY A 145 15.21 2.87 6.16
N ARG A 146 14.25 2.09 5.65
CA ARG A 146 14.28 0.62 5.65
C ARG A 146 14.42 0.04 4.25
N ASP A 147 15.63 0.11 3.71
CA ASP A 147 15.93 -0.32 2.34
C ASP A 147 16.21 -1.84 2.27
N LYS A 148 15.55 -2.53 1.34
CA LYS A 148 15.54 -4.00 1.18
C LYS A 148 16.12 -4.41 -0.16
N ASP A 149 16.67 -5.62 -0.29
CA ASP A 149 17.22 -6.06 -1.58
C ASP A 149 16.12 -6.32 -2.61
N CYS A 150 15.01 -6.94 -2.19
CA CYS A 150 13.78 -7.02 -2.98
C CYS A 150 12.66 -6.21 -2.32
N ILE A 151 11.97 -5.38 -3.11
CA ILE A 151 10.69 -4.77 -2.74
C ILE A 151 9.61 -5.26 -3.70
N ILE A 152 8.49 -5.70 -3.13
CA ILE A 152 7.26 -6.01 -3.87
C ILE A 152 6.21 -4.97 -3.48
N ILE A 153 5.52 -4.38 -4.45
CA ILE A 153 4.50 -3.34 -4.23
C ILE A 153 3.16 -3.82 -4.74
N SER A 154 2.12 -3.63 -3.93
CA SER A 154 0.71 -3.86 -4.28
C SER A 154 0.01 -2.50 -4.48
N MET A 155 -0.38 -2.21 -5.71
CA MET A 155 -1.07 -0.97 -6.10
C MET A 155 -2.59 -1.03 -5.88
N VAL A 156 -3.16 -2.23 -5.74
CA VAL A 156 -4.56 -2.52 -5.35
C VAL A 156 -5.63 -2.13 -6.35
N ARG A 157 -5.68 -0.86 -6.80
CA ARG A 157 -6.82 -0.33 -7.58
C ARG A 157 -6.91 -0.99 -8.95
N SER A 158 -8.10 -1.49 -9.24
CA SER A 158 -8.46 -2.26 -10.42
C SER A 158 -9.98 -2.21 -10.61
N ASN A 159 -10.44 -1.26 -11.43
CA ASN A 159 -11.85 -0.94 -11.65
C ASN A 159 -12.08 -0.31 -13.03
N ASP A 160 -13.28 -0.50 -13.58
CA ASP A 160 -13.59 -0.10 -14.96
C ASP A 160 -13.73 1.41 -15.15
N GLU A 161 -13.99 2.15 -14.06
CA GLU A 161 -14.07 3.62 -14.01
C GLU A 161 -12.70 4.31 -14.04
N GLY A 162 -11.59 3.56 -13.99
CA GLY A 162 -10.23 4.10 -14.00
C GLY A 162 -9.85 4.88 -12.73
N GLN A 163 -10.56 4.67 -11.62
CA GLN A 163 -10.39 5.42 -10.39
C GLN A 163 -9.20 4.91 -9.56
N VAL A 164 -8.12 5.68 -9.55
CA VAL A 164 -6.95 5.42 -8.68
C VAL A 164 -7.14 5.94 -7.24
N GLY A 165 -8.03 6.93 -7.04
CA GLY A 165 -8.21 7.61 -5.75
C GLY A 165 -7.02 8.50 -5.33
N ASP A 166 -7.19 9.29 -4.27
CA ASP A 166 -6.22 10.36 -3.95
C ASP A 166 -4.87 9.86 -3.42
N LEU A 167 -4.81 8.66 -2.82
CA LEU A 167 -3.54 8.08 -2.35
C LEU A 167 -2.53 7.87 -3.49
N MET A 168 -3.01 7.52 -4.68
CA MET A 168 -2.17 7.35 -5.88
C MET A 168 -1.82 8.67 -6.59
N LYS A 169 -2.43 9.80 -6.18
CA LYS A 169 -2.03 11.13 -6.64
C LYS A 169 -0.83 11.66 -5.86
N ASP A 170 -0.56 11.15 -4.65
CA ASP A 170 0.65 11.47 -3.89
C ASP A 170 1.86 10.65 -4.37
N TRP A 171 2.35 11.04 -5.55
CA TRP A 171 3.50 10.44 -6.22
C TRP A 171 4.77 10.41 -5.34
N ARG A 172 4.88 11.27 -4.32
CA ARG A 172 6.01 11.27 -3.38
C ARG A 172 6.03 9.97 -2.57
N ARG A 173 4.87 9.43 -2.17
CA ARG A 173 4.76 8.14 -1.45
C ARG A 173 5.09 6.95 -2.34
N MET A 174 4.70 7.00 -3.60
CA MET A 174 5.06 5.98 -4.60
C MET A 174 6.59 5.91 -4.77
N ASN A 175 7.24 7.05 -5.02
CA ASN A 175 8.70 7.11 -5.11
C ASN A 175 9.40 6.72 -3.79
N VAL A 176 8.86 7.11 -2.63
CA VAL A 176 9.36 6.62 -1.32
C VAL A 176 9.30 5.10 -1.23
N SER A 177 8.34 4.45 -1.88
CA SER A 177 8.25 2.98 -1.96
C SER A 177 9.25 2.39 -2.95
N PHE A 178 9.34 2.96 -4.17
CA PHE A 178 10.28 2.50 -5.22
C PHE A 178 11.74 2.58 -4.75
N THR A 179 12.11 3.67 -4.09
CA THR A 179 13.48 3.94 -3.64
C THR A 179 13.96 3.02 -2.50
N ARG A 180 13.07 2.29 -1.81
CA ARG A 180 13.46 1.25 -0.82
C ARG A 180 14.16 0.06 -1.48
N ALA A 181 13.98 -0.15 -2.78
CA ALA A 181 14.53 -1.30 -3.49
C ALA A 181 16.03 -1.12 -3.77
N ARG A 182 16.87 -2.00 -3.21
CA ARG A 182 18.32 -1.97 -3.45
C ARG A 182 18.71 -2.72 -4.72
N SER A 183 18.05 -3.84 -5.04
CA SER A 183 18.44 -4.76 -6.12
C SER A 183 17.33 -5.22 -7.06
N LYS A 184 16.10 -5.41 -6.56
CA LYS A 184 14.93 -5.82 -7.36
C LYS A 184 13.66 -5.09 -6.88
N LEU A 185 12.87 -4.58 -7.83
CA LEU A 185 11.59 -3.92 -7.60
C LEU A 185 10.51 -4.59 -8.46
N ILE A 186 9.48 -5.13 -7.82
CA ILE A 186 8.31 -5.74 -8.47
C ILE A 186 7.07 -4.93 -8.07
N ILE A 187 6.28 -4.48 -9.04
CA ILE A 187 5.07 -3.67 -8.79
C ILE A 187 3.88 -4.39 -9.42
N PHE A 188 2.87 -4.76 -8.65
CA PHE A 188 1.62 -5.34 -9.15
C PHE A 188 0.51 -4.29 -9.25
N GLY A 189 -0.32 -4.36 -10.29
CA GLY A 189 -1.60 -3.64 -10.36
C GLY A 189 -2.25 -3.64 -11.74
N SER A 190 -3.45 -3.07 -11.83
CA SER A 190 -4.16 -2.89 -13.10
C SER A 190 -3.53 -1.75 -13.91
N ARG A 191 -3.00 -2.07 -15.09
CA ARG A 191 -2.46 -1.08 -16.03
C ARG A 191 -3.57 -0.13 -16.51
N LYS A 192 -4.71 -0.66 -16.95
CA LYS A 192 -5.92 0.07 -17.38
C LYS A 192 -6.36 1.10 -16.34
N THR A 193 -6.44 0.69 -15.07
CA THR A 193 -6.92 1.58 -13.99
C THR A 193 -5.90 2.66 -13.67
N LEU A 194 -4.61 2.31 -13.63
CA LEU A 194 -3.54 3.25 -13.28
C LEU A 194 -3.21 4.25 -14.41
N GLN A 195 -3.36 3.87 -15.68
CA GLN A 195 -3.08 4.74 -16.84
C GLN A 195 -4.01 5.98 -16.96
N SER A 196 -5.07 6.08 -16.16
CA SER A 196 -5.98 7.23 -16.14
C SER A 196 -5.34 8.55 -15.67
N THR A 197 -4.19 8.50 -14.98
CA THR A 197 -3.55 9.66 -14.36
C THR A 197 -2.25 10.06 -15.10
N PRO A 198 -2.03 11.34 -15.44
CA PRO A 198 -0.87 11.76 -16.26
C PRO A 198 0.51 11.30 -15.76
N LEU A 199 0.77 11.39 -14.45
CA LEU A 199 2.05 10.93 -13.87
C LEU A 199 2.26 9.41 -13.98
N LEU A 200 1.16 8.64 -13.90
CA LEU A 200 1.20 7.20 -14.13
C LEU A 200 1.39 6.88 -15.62
N LYS A 201 0.83 7.68 -16.53
CA LYS A 201 1.10 7.57 -17.97
C LYS A 201 2.59 7.72 -18.30
N GLU A 202 3.27 8.74 -17.75
CA GLU A 202 4.73 8.91 -17.90
C GLU A 202 5.53 7.72 -17.32
N PHE A 203 5.08 7.16 -16.19
CA PHE A 203 5.65 5.93 -15.63
C PHE A 203 5.52 4.75 -16.61
N PHE A 204 4.33 4.52 -17.17
CA PHE A 204 4.12 3.41 -18.11
C PHE A 204 4.86 3.60 -19.43
N GLU A 205 4.95 4.82 -19.97
CA GLU A 205 5.77 5.12 -21.16
C GLU A 205 7.25 4.75 -20.93
N LEU A 206 7.79 5.02 -19.74
CA LEU A 206 9.13 4.57 -19.37
C LEU A 206 9.21 3.04 -19.26
N MET A 207 8.27 2.38 -18.59
CA MET A 207 8.25 0.92 -18.44
C MET A 207 8.14 0.20 -19.79
N GLU A 208 7.33 0.71 -20.72
CA GLU A 208 7.23 0.23 -22.10
C GLU A 208 8.54 0.41 -22.86
N SER A 209 9.16 1.60 -22.80
CA SER A 209 10.44 1.88 -23.48
C SER A 209 11.61 0.99 -23.03
N LYS A 210 11.45 0.27 -21.92
CA LYS A 210 12.43 -0.67 -21.35
C LYS A 210 12.00 -2.14 -21.41
N ALA A 211 10.81 -2.43 -21.94
CA ALA A 211 10.19 -3.76 -21.86
C ALA A 211 10.10 -4.30 -20.41
N TRP A 212 9.82 -3.42 -19.45
CA TRP A 212 9.67 -3.73 -18.01
C TRP A 212 8.20 -3.99 -17.61
N ILE A 213 7.32 -4.31 -18.57
CA ILE A 213 5.93 -4.70 -18.30
C ILE A 213 5.75 -6.19 -18.58
N LEU A 214 5.27 -6.93 -17.58
CA LEU A 214 4.90 -8.34 -17.65
C LEU A 214 3.39 -8.48 -17.47
N SER A 215 2.64 -8.60 -18.56
CA SER A 215 1.21 -8.94 -18.50
C SER A 215 1.04 -10.41 -18.13
N LEU A 216 0.21 -10.67 -17.10
CA LEU A 216 -0.02 -12.03 -16.59
C LEU A 216 -0.90 -12.87 -17.53
N PRO A 217 -0.75 -14.21 -17.55
CA PRO A 217 -1.77 -15.09 -18.10
C PRO A 217 -3.06 -15.06 -17.22
N PRO A 218 -4.27 -15.24 -17.77
CA PRO A 218 -5.52 -15.06 -17.01
C PRO A 218 -5.69 -15.94 -15.77
N ASN A 219 -5.04 -17.09 -15.73
CA ASN A 219 -5.03 -18.03 -14.61
C ASN A 219 -3.78 -17.93 -13.72
N ALA A 220 -2.96 -16.86 -13.82
CA ALA A 220 -1.67 -16.75 -13.12
C ALA A 220 -1.75 -17.02 -11.62
N HIS A 221 -2.82 -16.53 -10.97
CA HIS A 221 -3.11 -16.69 -9.54
C HIS A 221 -3.40 -18.15 -9.12
N GLU A 222 -3.76 -19.02 -10.07
CA GLU A 222 -4.01 -20.46 -9.86
C GLU A 222 -2.80 -21.34 -10.25
N MET A 223 -1.96 -20.88 -11.18
CA MET A 223 -0.80 -21.61 -11.71
C MET A 223 0.21 -22.04 -10.64
N HIS A 224 0.24 -21.35 -9.49
CA HIS A 224 1.15 -21.64 -8.38
C HIS A 224 0.39 -21.83 -7.07
N SER A 225 -0.73 -22.57 -7.13
CA SER A 225 -1.59 -22.87 -5.99
C SER A 225 -0.88 -23.52 -4.80
N MET A 226 0.20 -24.27 -5.02
CA MET A 226 1.05 -24.83 -3.95
C MET A 226 1.75 -23.75 -3.09
N LEU A 227 1.81 -22.50 -3.57
CA LEU A 227 2.33 -21.32 -2.85
C LEU A 227 1.19 -20.42 -2.32
N GLN A 228 -0.07 -20.88 -2.29
CA GLN A 228 -1.17 -20.17 -1.64
C GLN A 228 -1.16 -20.44 -0.12
N CYS A 229 -1.62 -19.47 0.67
CA CYS A 229 -1.75 -19.63 2.12
C CYS A 229 -2.95 -20.56 2.42
N SER A 230 -2.72 -21.72 3.04
CA SER A 230 -3.75 -22.74 3.32
C SER A 230 -4.79 -22.32 4.39
N ARG A 231 -4.71 -21.09 4.92
CA ARG A 231 -5.60 -20.59 5.99
C ARG A 231 -6.71 -19.73 5.39
N LYS A 232 -7.96 -20.11 5.63
CA LYS A 232 -9.11 -19.23 5.39
C LYS A 232 -9.12 -18.10 6.42
N ARG A 233 -9.24 -16.86 5.95
CA ARG A 233 -9.37 -15.65 6.78
C ARG A 233 -10.59 -15.80 7.72
N PRO A 234 -10.49 -15.54 9.03
CA PRO A 234 -11.64 -15.53 9.92
C PRO A 234 -12.68 -14.51 9.46
N ALA A 235 -13.97 -14.85 9.55
CA ALA A 235 -15.05 -13.96 9.12
C ALA A 235 -15.23 -12.74 10.04
N ASP A 236 -14.78 -12.83 11.28
CA ASP A 236 -15.06 -11.87 12.35
C ASP A 236 -14.29 -10.54 12.20
N ASP A 237 -13.22 -10.52 11.40
CA ASP A 237 -12.38 -9.35 11.13
C ASP A 237 -13.08 -8.27 10.27
N ILE A 238 -14.34 -8.53 9.84
CA ILE A 238 -15.16 -7.67 8.99
C ILE A 238 -16.00 -6.66 9.79
N THR A 239 -16.25 -6.89 11.10
CA THR A 239 -17.23 -6.10 11.89
C THR A 239 -16.64 -5.28 13.03
N VAL A 240 -15.38 -5.50 13.43
CA VAL A 240 -14.78 -4.92 14.65
C VAL A 240 -14.11 -3.56 14.42
N ASP A 241 -14.91 -2.57 14.00
CA ASP A 241 -14.55 -1.13 14.13
C ASP A 241 -15.79 -0.22 14.35
N THR A 242 -16.97 -0.62 13.87
CA THR A 242 -18.19 0.23 13.88
C THR A 242 -18.81 0.45 15.27
N MET A 243 -18.60 -0.46 16.24
CA MET A 243 -19.28 -0.38 17.56
C MET A 243 -18.48 0.31 18.68
N THR A 244 -17.18 0.59 18.51
CA THR A 244 -16.34 1.10 19.60
C THR A 244 -16.35 2.64 19.73
N LYS A 245 -17.08 3.35 18.86
CA LYS A 245 -17.19 4.82 18.85
C LYS A 245 -18.49 5.42 19.39
N MET A 246 -19.51 4.62 19.72
CA MET A 246 -20.78 5.10 20.28
C MET A 246 -20.96 4.86 21.80
N SER A 247 -19.94 4.35 22.49
CA SER A 247 -20.07 3.83 23.87
C SER A 247 -19.16 4.50 24.91
N LYS A 248 -18.58 5.68 24.61
CA LYS A 248 -17.71 6.41 25.57
C LYS A 248 -17.98 7.92 25.71
N GLU A 249 -19.08 8.44 25.18
CA GLU A 249 -19.58 9.78 25.51
C GLU A 249 -20.98 9.73 26.16
N ASN A 250 -21.05 9.16 27.38
CA ASN A 250 -22.19 9.38 28.29
C ASN A 250 -21.84 9.01 29.74
N LEU A 251 -21.00 9.83 30.39
CA LEU A 251 -20.72 9.73 31.82
C LEU A 251 -20.89 11.09 32.53
N ILE A 252 -22.17 11.37 32.85
CA ILE A 252 -22.66 12.11 34.02
C ILE A 252 -21.97 13.46 34.32
N ARG A 253 -22.59 14.56 33.88
CA ARG A 253 -22.56 15.83 34.63
C ARG A 253 -23.73 15.87 35.62
N PRO A 254 -23.51 16.08 36.93
CA PRO A 254 -24.59 16.05 37.91
C PRO A 254 -25.47 17.31 37.88
N LEU A 255 -26.78 17.13 37.75
CA LEU A 255 -27.78 18.19 37.93
C LEU A 255 -27.92 18.57 39.41
N LYS A 256 -27.96 19.86 39.71
CA LYS A 256 -28.20 20.37 41.08
C LYS A 256 -29.66 20.11 41.49
N LYS A 257 -29.88 19.59 42.70
CA LYS A 257 -31.22 19.39 43.28
C LYS A 257 -31.73 20.66 43.95
N THR A 258 -32.99 21.01 43.70
CA THR A 258 -33.72 22.10 44.37
C THR A 258 -34.13 21.69 45.79
N LYS A 259 -34.18 22.64 46.74
CA LYS A 259 -34.77 22.51 48.09
C LYS A 259 -35.49 23.80 48.50
N ILE A 260 -36.41 23.68 49.45
CA ILE A 260 -37.37 24.68 49.98
C ILE A 260 -37.58 24.31 51.48
N VAL A 261 -37.88 25.18 52.46
CA VAL A 261 -38.13 26.65 52.49
C VAL A 261 -36.83 27.39 52.96
N SER A 262 -36.74 28.52 53.68
CA SER A 262 -37.65 29.43 54.44
C SER A 262 -37.23 30.90 54.31
N ALA A 263 -38.02 31.84 54.85
CA ALA A 263 -37.79 33.28 54.76
C ALA A 263 -36.73 33.81 55.74
N ASP A 264 -36.05 34.92 55.40
CA ASP A 264 -36.29 36.22 56.07
C ASP A 264 -35.57 37.44 55.44
N ILE A 265 -36.26 38.59 55.49
CA ILE A 265 -35.78 39.99 55.61
C ILE A 265 -34.62 40.46 54.69
N GLY A 266 -34.93 41.28 53.67
CA GLY A 266 -33.95 41.98 52.80
C GLY A 266 -34.52 43.27 52.16
N ILE A 267 -33.76 44.38 52.13
CA ILE A 267 -34.28 45.76 51.97
C ILE A 267 -33.34 46.68 51.14
N LEU A 268 -33.92 47.61 50.34
CA LEU A 268 -33.31 48.71 49.51
C LEU A 268 -32.39 48.27 48.33
N LYS A 269 -32.36 48.86 47.12
CA LYS A 269 -32.59 50.20 46.50
C LYS A 269 -31.52 51.28 46.75
N GLY A 270 -30.91 51.80 45.66
CA GLY A 270 -30.37 53.18 45.59
C GLY A 270 -28.90 53.32 45.13
N ARG A 271 -28.61 54.34 44.30
CA ARG A 271 -27.26 54.79 43.87
C ARG A 271 -27.12 56.32 44.06
N PRO A 272 -25.90 56.84 44.25
CA PRO A 272 -25.43 58.15 43.71
C PRO A 272 -24.88 57.98 42.27
N ILE A 273 -25.04 58.83 41.23
CA ILE A 273 -24.98 60.32 41.06
C ILE A 273 -23.49 60.78 41.02
N LEU A 274 -22.88 61.42 39.99
CA LEU A 274 -23.24 62.48 38.99
C LEU A 274 -22.76 62.17 37.51
N LYS A 275 -23.40 62.68 36.43
CA LYS A 275 -23.05 63.80 35.45
C LYS A 275 -21.69 63.71 34.73
N GLU A 276 -21.47 64.19 33.49
CA GLU A 276 -22.08 65.25 32.62
C GLU A 276 -22.46 64.72 31.19
N LEU A 277 -23.52 65.16 30.48
CA LEU A 277 -23.70 66.34 29.58
C LEU A 277 -22.72 66.41 28.36
N ALA A 278 -23.12 66.73 27.12
CA ALA A 278 -24.39 67.26 26.58
C ALA A 278 -24.68 66.86 25.10
N ASN A 279 -25.96 67.02 24.67
CA ASN A 279 -26.54 67.46 23.37
C ASN A 279 -26.00 66.98 21.99
N ALA A 280 -26.79 66.92 20.89
CA ALA A 280 -28.25 66.83 20.66
C ALA A 280 -28.54 66.65 19.14
N HIS A 281 -29.71 66.09 18.78
CA HIS A 281 -30.25 65.94 17.40
C HIS A 281 -29.47 65.00 16.45
N GLY A 282 -30.06 64.37 15.43
CA GLY A 282 -31.48 64.24 15.05
C GLY A 282 -31.63 63.72 13.60
N THR A 283 -32.81 63.19 13.24
CA THR A 283 -33.24 62.71 11.89
C THR A 283 -32.40 61.58 11.24
N GLU A 284 -32.97 60.57 10.59
CA GLU A 284 -34.40 60.22 10.36
C GLU A 284 -34.56 58.68 10.33
#